data_AF-A0A973HWW5-F1
#
_entry.id   AF-A0A973HWW5-F1
#
_cell.length_a   1.000
_cell.length_b   1.000
_cell.length_c   1.000
_cell.angle_alpha   90.00
_cell.angle_beta   90.00
_cell.angle_gamma   90.00
#
_symmetry.space_group_name_H-M   'P 1'
#
loop_
_entity.id
_entity.type
_entity.pdbx_description
1 polymer ?
#
loop_
_entity_poly.entity_id
_entity_poly.type
_entity_poly.pdbx_seq_one_letter_code
_entity_poly.pdbx_strand_id
1 'polypeptide(L)' 'MTSLALKIALKNSQLYTEHKDAQARLEQARNEYEFGTISRSEYIEATEECITTIRACSPPYSLSSSPDPKPD' A
#
# COMPACT_ATOMS: atom_id res chain seq x y z
N MET A 1 -26.86 -8.99 -10.66
CA MET A 1 -25.47 -9.53 -10.71
C MET A 1 -24.51 -8.36 -10.79
N THR A 2 -23.60 -8.20 -9.83
CA THR A 2 -22.55 -7.18 -9.90
C THR A 2 -21.54 -7.60 -10.97
N SER A 3 -21.34 -6.73 -11.97
CA SER A 3 -20.36 -6.97 -13.06
C SER A 3 -18.98 -7.24 -12.48
N LEU A 4 -18.20 -8.11 -13.13
CA LEU A 4 -16.80 -8.38 -12.78
C LEU A 4 -15.99 -7.07 -12.68
N ALA A 5 -16.27 -6.11 -13.57
CA ALA A 5 -15.65 -4.79 -13.54
C ALA A 5 -15.98 -4.00 -12.26
N LEU A 6 -17.22 -4.10 -11.75
CA LEU A 6 -17.62 -3.46 -10.50
C LEU A 6 -16.87 -4.08 -9.30
N LYS A 7 -16.70 -5.41 -9.28
CA LYS A 7 -15.94 -6.10 -8.23
C LYS A 7 -14.47 -5.68 -8.23
N ILE A 8 -13.86 -5.55 -9.40
CA ILE A 8 -12.48 -5.07 -9.54
C ILE A 8 -12.36 -3.61 -9.10
N ALA A 9 -13.27 -2.74 -9.53
CA ALA A 9 -13.28 -1.34 -9.14
C ALA A 9 -13.43 -1.16 -7.62
N LEU A 10 -14.32 -1.93 -6.98
CA LEU A 10 -14.50 -1.93 -5.53
C LEU A 10 -13.23 -2.40 -4.80
N LYS A 11 -12.61 -3.50 -5.27
CA LYS A 11 -11.36 -4.00 -4.69
C LYS A 11 -10.22 -2.98 -4.80
N ASN A 12 -10.07 -2.36 -5.97
CA ASN A 12 -9.03 -1.34 -6.18
C ASN A 12 -9.27 -0.10 -5.33
N SER A 13 -10.53 0.31 -5.16
CA SER A 13 -10.88 1.41 -4.25
C SER A 13 -10.53 1.09 -2.80
N GLN A 14 -10.78 -0.13 -2.34
CA GLN A 14 -10.40 -0.56 -0.98
C GLN A 14 -8.88 -0.54 -0.79
N LEU A 15 -8.12 -1.12 -1.72
CA LEU A 15 -6.66 -1.11 -1.68
C LEU A 15 -6.08 0.31 -1.69
N TYR A 16 -6.71 1.23 -2.44
CA TYR A 16 -6.30 2.63 -2.46
C TYR A 16 -6.54 3.31 -1.09
N THR A 17 -7.70 3.08 -0.47
CA THR A 17 -8.00 3.60 0.86
C THR A 17 -7.04 3.04 1.90
N GLU A 18 -6.84 1.72 1.93
CA GLU A 18 -5.90 1.06 2.84
C GLU A 18 -4.47 1.60 2.69
N HIS A 19 -4.03 1.82 1.44
CA HIS A 19 -2.74 2.43 1.16
C HIS A 19 -2.65 3.87 1.71
N LYS A 20 -3.68 4.68 1.52
CA LYS A 20 -3.72 6.06 2.02
C LYS A 20 -3.72 6.11 3.55
N ASP A 21 -4.48 5.23 4.19
CA ASP A 21 -4.53 5.15 5.65
C ASP A 21 -3.18 4.71 6.22
N ALA A 22 -2.51 3.74 5.60
CA ALA A 22 -1.17 3.32 5.99
C ALA A 22 -0.13 4.44 5.83
N GLN A 23 -0.23 5.26 4.76
CA GLN A 23 0.62 6.43 4.60
C GLN A 23 0.39 7.47 5.71
N ALA A 24 -0.87 7.78 6.04
CA ALA A 24 -1.19 8.72 7.10
C ALA A 24 -0.68 8.25 8.48
N ARG A 25 -0.77 6.94 8.76
CA ARG A 25 -0.23 6.34 9.99
C ARG A 25 1.29 6.45 10.08
N LEU A 26 2.02 6.33 8.97
CA LEU A 26 3.48 6.56 8.97
C LEU A 26 3.84 7.99 9.34
N GLU A 27 3.14 8.97 8.76
CA GLU A 27 3.36 10.38 9.07
C GLU A 27 3.03 10.67 10.54
N GLN A 28 1.94 10.08 11.05
CA GLN A 28 1.57 10.18 12.46
C GLN A 28 2.64 9.57 13.37
N ALA A 29 3.06 8.33 13.13
CA ALA A 29 4.08 7.65 13.94
C ALA A 29 5.41 8.43 13.93
N ARG A 30 5.76 9.02 12.78
CA ARG A 30 6.93 9.89 12.68
C ARG A 30 6.79 11.12 13.58
N ASN A 31 5.66 11.81 13.52
CA ASN A 31 5.41 12.97 14.36
C ASN A 31 5.44 12.60 15.84
N GLU A 32 4.77 11.51 16.24
CA GLU A 32 4.75 11.02 17.62
C GLU A 32 6.16 10.70 18.14
N TYR A 33 7.02 10.12 17.28
CA TYR A 33 8.42 9.88 17.62
C TYR A 33 9.22 11.18 17.72
N GLU A 34 9.05 12.12 16.78
CA GLU A 34 9.71 13.44 16.80
C GLU A 34 9.31 14.26 18.05
N PHE A 35 8.07 14.12 18.52
CA PHE A 35 7.59 14.73 19.77
C PHE A 35 7.96 13.92 21.03
N GLY A 36 8.61 12.76 20.89
CA GLY A 36 8.98 11.89 22.01
C GLY A 36 7.79 11.25 22.74
N THR A 37 6.63 11.17 22.06
CA THR A 37 5.42 10.54 22.59
C THR A 37 5.52 9.02 22.57
N ILE A 38 6.21 8.47 21.57
CA ILE A 38 6.49 7.04 21.45
C ILE A 38 8.00 6.78 21.47
N SER A 39 8.38 5.60 21.95
CA SER A 39 9.76 5.11 21.92
C SER A 39 10.21 4.75 20.50
N ARG A 40 11.52 4.59 20.32
CA ARG A 40 12.10 4.13 19.05
C ARG A 40 11.58 2.74 18.64
N SER A 41 11.36 1.83 19.60
CA SER A 41 10.82 0.50 19.33
C SER A 41 9.38 0.57 18.83
N GLU A 42 8.53 1.36 19.50
CA GLU A 42 7.14 1.56 19.06
C GLU A 42 7.06 2.22 17.69
N TYR A 43 7.95 3.18 17.42
CA TYR A 43 8.06 3.77 16.08
C TYR A 43 8.42 2.71 15.03
N ILE A 44 9.44 1.88 15.28
CA ILE A 44 9.85 0.82 14.33
C ILE A 44 8.71 -0.15 14.06
N GLU A 45 8.03 -0.64 15.09
CA GLU A 45 6.90 -1.56 14.96
C GLU A 45 5.77 -0.95 14.11
N ALA A 46 5.35 0.28 14.43
CA ALA A 46 4.34 0.99 13.65
C ALA A 46 4.77 1.21 12.19
N THR A 47 6.06 1.47 11.97
CA THR A 47 6.60 1.67 10.62
C THR A 47 6.58 0.36 9.81
N GLU A 48 6.97 -0.76 10.41
CA GLU A 48 6.99 -2.08 9.77
C GLU A 48 5.59 -2.56 9.37
N GLU A 49 4.59 -2.35 10.23
CA GLU A 49 3.19 -2.65 9.92
C GLU A 49 2.66 -1.84 8.72
N CYS A 50 2.94 -0.54 8.71
CA CYS A 50 2.50 0.33 7.62
C CYS A 50 3.21 0.00 6.30
N ILE A 51 4.51 -0.26 6.32
CA ILE A 51 5.27 -0.69 5.13
C ILE A 51 4.71 -2.00 4.57
N THR A 52 4.36 -2.95 5.44
CA THR A 52 3.77 -4.23 5.03
C THR A 52 2.44 -4.02 4.31
N THR A 53 1.58 -3.15 4.86
CA THR A 53 0.29 -2.80 4.24
C THR A 53 0.49 -2.12 2.89
N ILE A 54 1.38 -1.13 2.79
CA ILE A 54 1.68 -0.42 1.54
C ILE A 54 2.17 -1.38 0.44
N ARG A 55 3.02 -2.34 0.81
CA ARG A 55 3.51 -3.37 -0.13
C ARG A 55 2.40 -4.31 -0.57
N ALA A 56 1.48 -4.69 0.32
CA ALA A 56 0.35 -5.53 -0.02
C ALA A 56 -0.66 -4.83 -0.95
N CYS A 57 -0.82 -3.51 -0.81
CA CYS A 57 -1.68 -2.70 -1.66
C CYS A 57 -1.03 -2.33 -3.01
N SER A 58 0.30 -2.39 -3.11
CA SER A 58 1.02 -2.15 -4.36
C SER A 58 1.01 -3.41 -5.22
N PRO A 59 0.50 -3.37 -6.46
CA PRO A 59 0.62 -4.52 -7.35
C PRO A 59 2.12 -4.82 -7.56
N PRO A 60 2.53 -6.10 -7.56
CA PRO A 60 3.91 -6.45 -7.86
C PRO A 60 4.25 -5.88 -9.24
N TYR A 61 5.39 -5.19 -9.31
CA TYR A 61 5.97 -4.64 -10.53
C TYR A 61 6.45 -5.80 -11.42
N SER A 62 5.54 -6.65 -11.87
CA SER A 62 5.82 -7.81 -12.72
C SER A 62 4.61 -8.13 -13.59
N LEU A 63 4.09 -7.12 -14.30
CA LEU A 63 3.16 -7.28 -15.43
C LEU A 63 3.41 -6.21 -16.50
N SER A 64 4.69 -5.93 -16.80
CA SER A 64 5.12 -5.28 -18.04
C SER A 64 6.01 -6.23 -18.85
N SER A 65 5.54 -7.46 -19.07
CA SER A 65 6.04 -8.28 -20.17
C SER A 65 4.97 -8.25 -21.25
N SER A 66 4.91 -7.15 -21.99
CA SER A 66 4.30 -7.16 -23.31
C SER A 66 5.06 -8.21 -24.15
N PRO A 67 4.41 -9.20 -24.76
CA PRO A 67 5.09 -10.03 -25.73
C PRO A 67 5.41 -9.16 -26.95
N ASP A 68 6.70 -8.94 -27.21
CA ASP A 68 7.17 -8.37 -28.47
C ASP A 68 6.56 -9.15 -29.65
N PRO A 69 5.90 -8.50 -30.62
CA PRO A 69 5.53 -9.18 -31.85
C PRO A 69 6.80 -9.41 -32.67
N LYS A 70 7.19 -10.67 -32.80
CA LYS A 70 8.26 -11.10 -33.70
C LYS A 70 7.87 -10.71 -35.14
N PRO A 71 8.73 -9.99 -35.89
CA PRO A 71 8.49 -9.77 -37.32
C PRO A 71 8.80 -11.06 -38.08
N ASP A 72 7.87 -11.45 -38.95
CA ASP A 72 8.05 -12.43 -40.04
C ASP A 72 8.79 -11.76 -41.21
#